data_AF-A0A699GMI1-F1
#
_entry.id   AF-A0A699GMI1-F1
#
_cell.length_a   1.000
_cell.length_b   1.000
_cell.length_c   1.000
_cell.angle_alpha   90.00
_cell.angle_beta   90.00
_cell.angle_gamma   90.00
#
_symmetry.space_group_name_H-M   'P 1'
#
loop_
_entity.id
_entity.type
_entity.pdbx_description
1 polymer ?
#
loop_
_entity_poly.entity_id
_entity_poly.type
_entity_poly.pdbx_seq_one_letter_code
_entity_poly.pdbx_strand_id
1 'polypeptide(L)'
;MVALPRCDELRRSINSPKYEAMFIFYFRWEIREDLRLAGEINALCARLTPIIDERKNSVDELDVLVGRSVPDKMDEFIKGVQGKDIPNLIKLQILGRKFELRAREKTFSSRSSKET
;
A
#
# COMPACT_ATOMS: atom_id res chain seq x y z
N MET A 1 -28.28 -13.19 -11.16
CA MET A 1 -27.05 -12.84 -11.89
C MET A 1 -27.05 -11.33 -12.12
N VAL A 2 -26.20 -10.58 -11.42
CA VAL A 2 -25.91 -9.19 -11.79
C VAL A 2 -24.52 -9.22 -12.38
N ALA A 3 -24.43 -9.27 -13.71
CA ALA A 3 -23.17 -8.96 -14.37
C ALA A 3 -22.74 -7.57 -13.88
N LEU A 4 -21.47 -7.42 -13.48
CA LEU A 4 -20.93 -6.13 -13.08
C LEU A 4 -21.25 -5.12 -14.20
N PRO A 5 -22.03 -4.05 -13.96
CA PRO A 5 -22.57 -3.19 -15.02
C PRO A 5 -21.51 -2.68 -16.02
N ARG A 6 -20.28 -2.50 -15.53
CA ARG A 6 -19.11 -2.11 -16.31
C ARG A 6 -18.69 -3.10 -17.40
N CYS A 7 -18.86 -4.41 -17.17
CA CYS A 7 -18.43 -5.44 -18.12
C CYS A 7 -19.38 -5.54 -19.32
N ASP A 8 -20.69 -5.41 -19.09
CA ASP A 8 -21.70 -5.45 -20.16
C ASP A 8 -21.65 -4.20 -21.05
N GLU A 9 -21.35 -3.03 -20.48
CA GLU A 9 -21.12 -1.79 -21.25
C GLU A 9 -19.87 -1.87 -22.13
N LEU A 10 -18.77 -2.42 -21.60
CA LEU A 10 -17.55 -2.65 -22.40
C LEU A 10 -17.78 -3.68 -23.49
N ARG A 11 -18.51 -4.77 -23.19
CA ARG A 11 -18.86 -5.82 -24.15
C ARG A 11 -19.69 -5.27 -25.31
N ARG A 12 -20.64 -4.37 -25.05
CA ARG A 12 -21.48 -3.75 -26.10
C ARG A 12 -20.74 -2.72 -26.94
N SER A 13 -19.73 -2.04 -26.39
CA SER A 13 -18.98 -1.00 -27.12
C SER A 13 -17.85 -1.56 -28.00
N ILE A 14 -17.33 -2.74 -27.67
CA ILE A 14 -16.21 -3.37 -28.39
C ILE A 14 -16.77 -4.48 -29.29
N ASN A 15 -17.16 -4.13 -30.51
CA ASN A 15 -17.58 -5.07 -31.58
C ASN A 15 -16.40 -5.90 -32.13
N SER A 16 -15.59 -6.50 -31.25
CA SER A 16 -14.42 -7.30 -31.62
C SER A 16 -14.50 -8.70 -31.03
N PRO A 17 -14.37 -9.77 -31.82
CA PRO A 17 -14.37 -11.14 -31.31
C PRO A 17 -13.15 -11.46 -30.41
N LYS A 18 -12.16 -10.56 -30.31
CA LYS A 18 -10.98 -10.70 -29.44
C LYS A 18 -11.12 -9.98 -28.10
N TYR A 19 -12.26 -9.36 -27.82
CA TYR A 19 -12.47 -8.51 -26.63
C TYR A 19 -12.21 -9.27 -25.33
N GLU A 20 -12.62 -10.54 -25.24
CA GLU A 20 -12.48 -11.36 -24.04
C GLU A 20 -11.01 -11.65 -23.71
N ALA A 21 -10.20 -11.98 -24.71
CA ALA A 21 -8.76 -12.17 -24.54
C ALA A 21 -8.06 -10.87 -24.12
N MET A 22 -8.45 -9.73 -24.69
CA MET A 22 -7.94 -8.42 -24.31
C MET A 22 -8.33 -8.09 -22.86
N PHE A 23 -9.58 -8.34 -22.49
CA PHE A 23 -10.11 -8.10 -21.15
C PHE A 23 -9.36 -8.92 -20.09
N ILE A 24 -9.16 -10.22 -20.35
CA ILE A 24 -8.38 -11.11 -19.47
C ILE A 24 -6.94 -10.62 -19.36
N PHE A 25 -6.33 -10.16 -20.45
CA PHE A 25 -4.98 -9.63 -20.44
C PHE A 25 -4.87 -8.38 -19.56
N TYR A 26 -5.77 -7.40 -19.72
CA TYR A 26 -5.77 -6.18 -18.91
C TYR A 26 -6.01 -6.48 -17.43
N PHE A 27 -6.96 -7.35 -17.09
CA PHE A 27 -7.22 -7.73 -15.70
C PHE A 27 -5.99 -8.39 -15.05
N ARG A 28 -5.33 -9.31 -15.77
CA ARG A 28 -4.10 -9.96 -15.27
C ARG A 28 -2.97 -8.96 -15.10
N TRP A 29 -2.82 -8.03 -16.03
CA TRP A 29 -1.82 -6.97 -15.96
C TRP A 29 -2.06 -6.07 -14.75
N GLU A 30 -3.29 -5.60 -14.53
CA GLU A 30 -3.62 -4.78 -13.38
C GLU A 30 -3.43 -5.52 -12.04
N ILE A 31 -3.81 -6.80 -11.95
CA ILE A 31 -3.55 -7.61 -10.74
C ILE A 31 -2.05 -7.67 -10.45
N ARG A 32 -1.24 -7.92 -11.49
CA ARG A 32 0.22 -7.96 -11.35
C ARG A 32 0.77 -6.61 -10.87
N GLU A 33 0.25 -5.51 -11.41
CA GLU A 33 0.69 -4.17 -11.06
C GLU A 33 0.30 -3.80 -9.62
N ASP A 34 -0.92 -4.13 -9.20
CA ASP A 34 -1.36 -3.94 -7.81
C ASP A 34 -0.48 -4.75 -6.84
N LEU A 35 -0.14 -6.01 -7.18
CA LEU A 35 0.77 -6.84 -6.38
C LEU A 35 2.20 -6.29 -6.34
N ARG A 36 2.71 -5.78 -7.47
CA ARG A 36 4.04 -5.15 -7.53
C ARG A 36 4.11 -3.95 -6.60
N LEU A 37 3.13 -3.05 -6.67
CA LEU A 37 3.04 -1.85 -5.84
C LEU A 37 2.90 -2.21 -4.35
N ALA A 38 2.07 -3.21 -4.01
CA ALA A 38 1.97 -3.71 -2.64
C ALA A 38 3.32 -4.22 -2.13
N GLY A 39 4.05 -5.01 -2.94
CA GLY A 39 5.38 -5.50 -2.61
C GLY A 39 6.39 -4.38 -2.35
N GLU A 40 6.42 -3.37 -3.21
CA GLU A 40 7.32 -2.21 -3.07
C GLU A 40 7.01 -1.38 -1.81
N ILE A 41 5.73 -1.14 -1.53
CA ILE A 41 5.29 -0.43 -0.33
C ILE A 41 5.65 -1.23 0.92
N ASN A 42 5.40 -2.54 0.93
CA ASN A 42 5.72 -3.40 2.07
C ASN A 42 7.24 -3.45 2.31
N ALA A 43 8.05 -3.52 1.26
CA ALA A 43 9.51 -3.48 1.36
C ALA A 43 10.01 -2.11 1.85
N LEU A 44 9.36 -1.00 1.46
CA LEU A 44 9.63 0.32 2.01
C LEU A 44 9.29 0.37 3.51
N CYS A 45 8.12 -0.12 3.90
CA CYS A 45 7.71 -0.17 5.31
C CYS A 45 8.68 -0.98 6.16
N ALA A 46 9.09 -2.17 5.69
CA ALA A 46 10.06 -3.02 6.39
C ALA A 46 11.42 -2.34 6.60
N ARG A 47 11.85 -1.47 5.67
CA ARG A 47 13.07 -0.66 5.82
C ARG A 47 12.89 0.54 6.74
N LEU A 48 11.72 1.17 6.74
CA LEU A 48 11.44 2.36 7.56
C LEU A 48 11.19 2.02 9.03
N THR A 49 10.57 0.88 9.33
CA THR A 49 10.29 0.45 10.71
C THR A 49 11.54 0.49 11.62
N PRO A 50 12.66 -0.19 11.30
CA PRO A 50 13.83 -0.18 12.19
C PRO A 50 14.43 1.22 12.36
N ILE A 51 14.38 2.07 11.32
CA ILE A 51 14.88 3.45 11.39
C ILE A 51 14.02 4.29 12.37
N ILE A 52 12.70 4.10 12.33
CA ILE A 52 11.78 4.79 13.23
C ILE A 52 11.95 4.30 14.66
N ASP A 53 12.12 2.99 14.85
CA ASP A 53 12.37 2.39 16.16
C ASP A 53 13.72 2.87 16.76
N GLU A 54 14.78 2.92 15.95
CA GLU A 54 16.09 3.45 16.38
C GLU A 54 15.99 4.91 16.80
N ARG A 55 15.32 5.76 16.02
CA ARG A 55 15.08 7.16 16.41
C ARG A 55 14.32 7.26 17.71
N LYS A 56 13.32 6.41 17.92
CA LYS A 56 12.53 6.38 19.16
C LYS A 56 13.43 6.10 20.35
N ASN A 57 14.27 5.08 20.26
CA ASN A 57 15.23 4.75 21.31
C ASN A 57 16.21 5.91 21.57
N SER A 58 16.69 6.59 20.53
CA SER A 58 17.56 7.76 20.71
C SER A 58 16.89 8.92 21.45
N VAL A 59 15.59 9.15 21.24
CA VAL A 59 14.84 10.16 22.01
C VAL A 59 14.70 9.74 23.46
N ASP A 60 14.31 8.49 23.71
CA ASP A 60 14.18 7.96 25.06
C ASP A 60 15.52 8.04 25.83
N GLU A 61 16.65 7.79 25.17
CA GLU A 61 17.99 7.96 25.74
C GLU A 61 18.33 9.44 26.05
N LEU A 62 17.96 10.37 25.16
CA LEU A 62 18.18 11.80 25.36
C LEU A 62 17.33 12.36 26.51
N ASP A 63 16.09 11.88 26.66
CA ASP A 63 15.17 12.26 27.74
C ASP A 63 15.73 11.87 29.12
N VAL A 64 16.50 10.78 29.21
CA VAL A 64 17.20 10.37 30.44
C VAL A 64 18.41 11.29 30.76
N LEU A 65 18.96 11.99 29.76
CA LEU A 65 20.18 12.82 29.88
C LEU A 65 19.91 14.31 30.23
N VAL A 66 18.68 14.68 30.64
CA VAL A 66 18.12 16.05 30.84
C VAL A 66 18.83 16.95 31.88
N GLY A 67 20.08 16.67 32.23
CA GLY A 67 20.98 17.57 32.99
C GLY A 67 21.89 18.47 32.15
N ARG A 68 21.83 18.43 30.81
CA ARG A 68 22.72 19.22 29.92
C ARG A 68 21.88 20.06 28.94
N SER A 69 22.30 21.29 28.65
CA SER A 69 21.53 22.29 27.86
C SER A 69 21.53 22.09 26.34
N VAL A 70 22.29 21.12 25.82
CA VAL A 70 22.30 20.72 24.40
C VAL A 70 21.19 19.70 24.07
N PRO A 71 20.83 18.76 24.97
CA PRO A 71 19.68 17.85 24.84
C PRO A 71 18.35 18.47 24.41
N ASP A 72 17.87 19.56 25.03
CA ASP A 72 16.47 20.00 24.88
C ASP A 72 16.05 20.35 23.44
N LYS A 73 16.88 21.11 22.71
CA LYS A 73 16.59 21.46 21.30
C LYS A 73 16.70 20.27 20.36
N MET A 74 17.59 19.33 20.68
CA MET A 74 17.78 18.11 19.89
C MET A 74 16.61 17.16 20.12
N ASP A 75 16.16 17.04 21.35
CA ASP A 75 14.98 16.30 21.76
C ASP A 75 13.69 16.84 21.10
N GLU A 76 13.44 18.15 21.18
CA GLU A 76 12.29 18.79 20.50
C GLU A 76 12.29 18.55 18.98
N PHE A 77 13.47 18.67 18.34
CA PHE A 77 13.59 18.43 16.89
C PHE A 77 13.28 16.97 16.53
N ILE A 78 13.82 16.01 17.28
CA ILE A 78 13.59 14.59 16.99
C ILE A 78 12.14 14.20 17.30
N LYS A 79 11.55 14.68 18.40
CA LYS A 79 10.12 14.52 18.71
C LYS A 79 9.23 15.08 17.58
N GLY A 80 9.59 16.23 17.02
CA GLY A 80 8.89 16.85 15.88
C GLY A 80 8.96 16.05 14.58
N VAL A 81 10.08 15.38 14.30
CA VAL A 81 10.25 14.49 13.14
C VAL A 81 9.48 13.17 13.36
N GLN A 82 9.60 12.56 14.55
CA GLN A 82 8.89 11.33 14.91
C GLN A 82 7.36 11.47 14.87
N GLY A 83 6.84 12.62 15.29
CA GLY A 83 5.40 12.92 15.25
C GLY A 83 4.80 12.82 13.84
N LYS A 84 5.63 12.86 12.79
CA LYS A 84 5.23 12.69 11.39
C LYS A 84 5.55 11.29 10.85
N ASP A 85 6.66 10.71 11.28
CA ASP A 85 7.14 9.42 10.75
C ASP A 85 6.18 8.27 11.08
N ILE A 86 5.70 8.16 12.32
CA ILE A 86 4.79 7.08 12.73
C ILE A 86 3.45 7.14 11.97
N PRO A 87 2.73 8.29 11.91
CA PRO A 87 1.51 8.37 11.10
C PRO A 87 1.74 8.10 9.61
N ASN A 88 2.88 8.51 9.07
CA ASN A 88 3.20 8.26 7.66
C ASN A 88 3.50 6.79 7.38
N LEU A 89 4.19 6.09 8.28
CA LEU A 89 4.39 4.65 8.19
C LEU A 89 3.05 3.90 8.20
N ILE A 90 2.13 4.27 9.11
CA ILE A 90 0.79 3.67 9.18
C ILE A 90 0.03 3.91 7.86
N LYS A 91 0.06 5.12 7.30
CA LYS A 91 -0.57 5.41 6.00
C LYS A 91 0.00 4.55 4.87
N LEU A 92 1.31 4.35 4.84
CA LEU A 92 1.97 3.49 3.85
C LEU A 92 1.55 2.03 4.00
N GLN A 93 1.50 1.51 5.23
CA GLN A 93 1.04 0.13 5.49
C GLN A 93 -0.43 -0.06 5.06
N ILE A 94 -1.31 0.89 5.36
CA ILE A 94 -2.71 0.87 4.90
C ILE A 94 -2.78 0.88 3.37
N LEU A 95 -1.97 1.71 2.72
CA LEU A 95 -1.93 1.78 1.25
C LEU A 95 -1.48 0.46 0.63
N GLY A 96 -0.44 -0.18 1.19
CA GLY A 96 0.02 -1.50 0.78
C GLY A 96 -1.09 -2.55 0.88
N ARG A 97 -1.77 -2.61 2.04
CA ARG A 97 -2.93 -3.49 2.24
C ARG A 97 -4.06 -3.23 1.24
N LYS A 98 -4.33 -1.96 0.90
CA LYS A 98 -5.34 -1.61 -0.10
C LYS A 98 -4.99 -2.16 -1.50
N PHE A 99 -3.73 -2.16 -1.87
CA PHE A 99 -3.28 -2.78 -3.13
C PHE A 99 -3.42 -4.31 -3.10
N GLU A 100 -3.07 -4.97 -1.98
CA GLU A 100 -3.28 -6.41 -1.80
C GLU A 100 -4.75 -6.80 -1.92
N LEU A 101 -5.65 -6.03 -1.28
CA LEU A 101 -7.09 -6.27 -1.33
C LEU A 101 -7.64 -6.09 -2.75
N ARG A 102 -7.26 -5.03 -3.47
CA ARG A 102 -7.67 -4.83 -4.87
C ARG A 102 -7.22 -5.98 -5.78
N ALA A 103 -5.98 -6.45 -5.61
CA ALA A 103 -5.49 -7.61 -6.36
C ALA A 103 -6.30 -8.88 -6.07
N ARG A 104 -6.66 -9.11 -4.80
CA ARG A 104 -7.50 -10.25 -4.38
C ARG A 104 -8.91 -10.15 -4.96
N GLU A 105 -9.58 -9.01 -4.84
CA GLU A 105 -10.92 -8.77 -5.39
C GLU A 105 -10.98 -9.07 -6.88
N LYS A 106 -10.04 -8.53 -7.66
CA LYS A 106 -9.92 -8.78 -9.10
C LYS A 106 -9.68 -10.26 -9.42
N THR A 107 -8.92 -10.96 -8.59
CA THR A 107 -8.67 -12.41 -8.74
C THR A 107 -9.96 -13.21 -8.54
N PHE A 108 -10.76 -12.90 -7.52
CA PHE A 108 -12.05 -13.54 -7.28
C PHE A 108 -13.06 -13.27 -8.41
N SER A 109 -13.17 -12.03 -8.87
CA SER A 109 -14.05 -11.68 -10.01
C SER A 109 -13.67 -12.42 -11.30
N SER A 110 -12.38 -12.67 -11.53
CA SER A 110 -11.89 -13.41 -12.70
C SER A 110 -12.16 -14.92 -12.67
N ARG A 111 -12.31 -15.52 -11.48
CA ARG A 111 -12.64 -16.95 -11.32
C ARG A 111 -14.13 -17.22 -11.44
N SER A 112 -14.96 -16.36 -10.85
CA SER A 112 -16.42 -16.46 -10.97
C SER A 112 -16.93 -16.35 -12.41
N SER A 113 -16.18 -15.70 -13.31
CA SER A 113 -16.56 -15.59 -14.74
C SER A 113 -16.20 -16.84 -15.57
N LYS A 114 -15.53 -17.85 -15.00
CA LYS A 114 -15.12 -19.09 -15.70
C LYS A 114 -15.97 -20.31 -15.35
N GLU A 115 -16.83 -20.22 -14.33
CA GLU A 115 -17.69 -21.32 -13.85
C GLU A 115 -19.16 -21.16 -14.26
N THR A 116 -19.43 -20.27 -15.23
CA THR A 116 -20.77 -20.07 -15.86
C THR A 116 -20.61 -20.00 -17.36
#